data_AF-A0A1Z5H7E9-F1
#
_entry.id   AF-A0A1Z5H7E9-F1
#
_cell.length_a   1.000
_cell.length_b   1.000
_cell.length_c   1.000
_cell.angle_alpha   90.00
_cell.angle_beta   90.00
_cell.angle_gamma   90.00
#
_symmetry.space_group_name_H-M   'P 1'
#
loop_
_entity.id
_entity.type
_entity.pdbx_description
1 polymer ?
#
loop_
_entity_poly.entity_id
_entity_poly.type
_entity_poly.pdbx_seq_one_letter_code
_entity_poly.pdbx_strand_id
1 'polypeptide(L)'
;MISLRFFLSLVFSICCTDVVYALNLSSPSLHEVLLPVPNTLADKILGARLSVSGATAAVSALTDNTRASGSVYIYDAEESWRLTTELNSPLSTDNFGQAIVLENNTLIVSADRDGEDAGAVYVFERNSLSSPEPWQQTAKISPPDGIAGDRFGGAIALAGDTLYIGAPLHTQGKLYIFKRNPESRQWLYIDSVIPDDPQALKFASAIATEVSQLLSS
;
A
#
# COMPACT_ATOMS: atom_id res chain seq x y z
N MET A 1 2.71 34.95 -6.65
CA MET A 1 3.58 33.75 -6.59
C MET A 1 2.71 32.54 -6.88
N ILE A 2 2.82 31.98 -8.08
CA ILE A 2 2.11 30.76 -8.45
C ILE A 2 2.90 29.61 -7.82
N SER A 3 2.29 28.93 -6.85
CA SER A 3 2.84 27.70 -6.28
C SER A 3 2.74 26.62 -7.36
N LEU A 4 3.85 26.32 -8.04
CA LEU A 4 3.93 25.15 -8.91
C LEU A 4 3.78 23.91 -8.01
N ARG A 5 2.64 23.23 -8.11
CA ARG A 5 2.50 21.87 -7.60
C ARG A 5 3.27 20.96 -8.54
N PHE A 6 4.41 20.45 -8.09
CA PHE A 6 5.19 19.46 -8.82
C PHE A 6 4.42 18.14 -8.81
N PHE A 7 3.98 17.67 -9.98
CA PHE A 7 3.53 16.31 -10.16
C PHE A 7 4.75 15.42 -10.34
N LEU A 8 5.07 14.64 -9.32
CA LEU A 8 6.15 13.65 -9.38
C LEU A 8 5.53 12.31 -9.76
N SER A 9 5.97 11.75 -10.88
CA SER A 9 5.53 10.43 -11.35
C SER A 9 6.75 9.52 -11.38
N LEU A 10 6.80 8.51 -10.51
CA LEU A 10 7.87 7.51 -10.52
C LEU A 10 7.57 6.42 -11.55
N VAL A 11 8.60 5.97 -12.27
CA VAL A 11 8.58 4.78 -13.12
C VAL A 11 9.75 3.89 -12.69
N PHE A 12 9.54 2.58 -12.62
CA PHE A 12 10.59 1.63 -12.23
C PHE A 12 11.00 0.69 -13.34
N SER A 13 12.28 0.32 -13.30
CA SER A 13 12.82 -0.86 -13.95
C SER A 13 13.41 -1.75 -12.86
N ILE A 14 12.81 -2.92 -12.63
CA ILE A 14 13.41 -3.98 -11.81
C ILE A 14 14.49 -4.64 -12.67
N CYS A 15 15.73 -4.18 -12.55
CA CYS A 15 16.89 -4.94 -13.02
C CYS A 15 17.33 -5.88 -11.88
N CYS A 16 17.98 -7.00 -12.20
CA CYS A 16 18.27 -8.17 -11.35
C CYS A 16 19.11 -7.94 -10.06
N THR A 17 19.00 -6.79 -9.39
CA THR A 17 19.88 -6.32 -8.32
C THR A 17 19.16 -5.56 -7.19
N ASP A 18 17.87 -5.78 -6.95
CA ASP A 18 17.10 -5.15 -5.85
C ASP A 18 17.13 -3.62 -5.84
N VAL A 19 17.20 -3.03 -7.03
CA VAL A 19 17.32 -1.58 -7.22
C VAL A 19 15.96 -0.98 -7.56
N VAL A 20 15.68 0.18 -6.97
CA VAL A 20 14.48 0.97 -7.20
C VAL A 20 14.87 2.40 -7.57
N TYR A 21 14.26 2.92 -8.64
CA TYR A 21 14.57 4.23 -9.21
C TYR A 21 13.40 5.20 -9.14
N ALA A 22 13.67 6.45 -8.79
CA ALA A 22 12.70 7.53 -8.92
C ALA A 22 13.00 8.37 -10.16
N LEU A 23 11.93 8.75 -10.88
CA LEU A 23 12.00 9.62 -12.04
C LEU A 23 11.09 10.83 -11.80
N ASN A 24 11.50 11.99 -12.33
CA ASN A 24 10.65 13.18 -12.36
C ASN A 24 10.20 13.45 -13.79
N LEU A 25 8.99 13.01 -14.14
CA LEU A 25 8.44 13.17 -15.50
C LEU A 25 8.07 14.61 -15.86
N SER A 26 8.06 15.52 -14.88
CA SER A 26 7.83 16.96 -15.14
C SER A 26 9.10 17.70 -15.56
N SER A 27 10.27 17.06 -15.45
CA SER A 27 11.55 17.63 -15.86
C SER A 27 11.84 17.31 -17.34
N PRO A 28 12.21 18.29 -18.17
CA PRO A 28 12.64 18.04 -19.55
C PRO A 28 13.92 17.19 -19.63
N SER A 29 14.69 17.15 -18.54
CA SER A 29 15.79 16.21 -18.35
C SER A 29 15.37 15.16 -17.32
N LEU A 30 14.94 14.00 -17.82
CA LEU A 30 14.61 12.83 -17.02
C LEU A 30 15.90 12.35 -16.33
N HIS A 31 16.01 12.56 -15.02
CA HIS A 31 17.15 12.07 -14.23
C HIS A 31 16.70 10.90 -13.37
N GLU A 32 17.37 9.78 -13.56
CA GLU A 32 17.24 8.59 -12.71
C GLU A 32 17.88 8.86 -11.36
N VAL A 33 17.10 8.68 -10.29
CA VAL A 33 17.59 8.76 -8.92
C VAL A 33 17.45 7.40 -8.26
N LEU A 34 18.58 6.81 -7.87
CA LEU A 34 18.64 5.56 -7.14
C LEU A 34 18.10 5.76 -5.70
N LEU A 35 17.11 4.96 -5.31
CA LEU A 35 16.71 4.89 -3.90
C LEU A 35 17.77 4.14 -3.09
N PRO A 36 18.10 4.61 -1.86
CA PRO A 36 18.98 3.87 -0.97
C PRO A 36 18.45 2.46 -0.71
N VAL A 37 19.28 1.45 -0.98
CA VAL A 37 18.95 0.04 -0.71
C VAL A 37 19.00 -0.19 0.81
N PRO A 38 17.92 -0.70 1.44
CA PRO A 38 17.93 -1.03 2.86
C PRO A 38 18.91 -2.15 3.18
N ASN A 39 19.69 -2.00 4.25
CA ASN A 39 20.62 -3.04 4.72
C ASN A 39 19.90 -4.26 5.33
N THR A 40 18.58 -4.17 5.52
CA THR A 40 17.73 -5.17 6.18
C THR A 40 16.97 -6.06 5.19
N LEU A 41 17.23 -5.94 3.88
CA LEU A 41 16.53 -6.72 2.86
C LEU A 41 16.67 -8.24 3.04
N ALA A 42 17.83 -8.72 3.50
CA ALA A 42 18.13 -10.14 3.62
C ALA A 42 17.87 -10.88 2.29
N ASP A 43 16.89 -11.78 2.26
CA ASP A 43 16.43 -12.57 1.09
C ASP A 43 15.25 -11.93 0.34
N LYS A 44 14.80 -10.74 0.76
CA LYS A 44 13.67 -10.02 0.14
C LYS A 44 14.12 -9.21 -1.08
N ILE A 45 13.25 -9.21 -2.08
CA ILE A 45 13.39 -8.44 -3.31
C ILE A 45 12.66 -7.11 -3.12
N LEU A 46 13.41 -6.01 -3.12
CA LEU A 46 12.86 -4.67 -3.05
C LEU A 46 12.15 -4.29 -4.35
N GLY A 47 11.08 -3.50 -4.26
CA GLY A 47 10.38 -2.98 -5.44
C GLY A 47 9.22 -3.87 -5.91
N ALA A 48 8.73 -4.76 -5.06
CA ALA A 48 7.60 -5.61 -5.39
C ALA A 48 6.31 -4.80 -5.62
N ARG A 49 6.09 -3.74 -4.82
CA ARG A 49 5.01 -2.75 -5.01
C ARG A 49 5.53 -1.35 -4.70
N LEU A 50 4.92 -0.35 -5.33
CA LEU A 50 5.09 1.08 -5.02
C LEU A 50 3.72 1.69 -4.72
N SER A 51 3.68 2.58 -3.72
CA SER A 51 2.76 3.72 -3.77
C SER A 51 3.48 5.04 -3.49
N VAL A 52 3.04 6.14 -4.12
CA VAL A 52 3.62 7.47 -3.94
C VAL A 52 2.53 8.49 -3.63
N SER A 53 2.82 9.41 -2.71
CA SER A 53 1.99 10.58 -2.45
C SER A 53 2.89 11.79 -2.21
N GLY A 54 2.90 12.72 -3.17
CA GLY A 54 3.76 13.90 -3.11
C GLY A 54 5.25 13.53 -3.05
N ALA A 55 5.91 13.96 -1.97
CA ALA A 55 7.33 13.72 -1.73
C ALA A 55 7.63 12.44 -0.92
N THR A 56 6.63 11.57 -0.72
CA THR A 56 6.80 10.32 0.03
C THR A 56 6.49 9.12 -0.85
N ALA A 57 7.34 8.10 -0.78
CA ALA A 57 7.17 6.84 -1.48
C ALA A 57 7.21 5.68 -0.48
N ALA A 58 6.31 4.71 -0.63
CA ALA A 58 6.33 3.44 0.08
C ALA A 58 6.64 2.33 -0.93
N VAL A 59 7.61 1.48 -0.60
CA VAL A 59 8.10 0.40 -1.45
C VAL A 59 8.10 -0.90 -0.66
N SER A 60 7.42 -1.93 -1.14
CA SER A 60 7.48 -3.22 -0.47
C SER A 60 8.66 -4.07 -0.95
N ALA A 61 9.15 -4.91 -0.04
CA ALA A 61 10.09 -5.98 -0.33
C ALA A 61 9.49 -7.32 0.08
N LEU A 62 9.47 -8.27 -0.85
CA LEU A 62 8.86 -9.60 -0.67
C LEU A 62 9.91 -10.67 -0.94
N THR A 63 9.78 -11.83 -0.31
CA THR A 63 10.61 -12.99 -0.64
C THR A 63 10.04 -13.74 -1.85
N ASP A 64 10.85 -14.61 -2.46
CA ASP A 64 10.39 -15.57 -3.46
C ASP A 64 9.49 -16.67 -2.86
N ASN A 65 9.57 -16.88 -1.54
CA ASN A 65 8.71 -17.76 -0.78
C ASN A 65 7.33 -17.13 -0.54
N THR A 66 6.33 -17.68 -1.22
CA THR A 66 4.93 -17.23 -1.15
C THR A 66 4.25 -17.27 0.22
N ARG A 67 4.95 -17.68 1.29
CA ARG A 67 4.45 -17.74 2.67
C ARG A 67 5.33 -16.98 3.67
N ALA A 68 6.29 -16.15 3.28
CA ALA A 68 7.02 -15.33 4.24
C ALA A 68 6.37 -13.95 4.40
N SER A 69 6.62 -13.28 5.53
CA SER A 69 6.28 -11.89 5.70
C SER A 69 7.26 -10.98 4.97
N GLY A 70 6.74 -9.98 4.26
CA GLY A 70 7.53 -8.95 3.62
C GLY A 70 7.84 -7.78 4.56
N SER A 71 8.41 -6.72 3.97
CA SER A 71 8.64 -5.44 4.63
C SER A 71 8.15 -4.30 3.74
N VAL A 72 7.84 -3.16 4.34
CA VAL A 72 7.56 -1.93 3.60
C VAL A 72 8.54 -0.84 4.03
N TYR A 73 9.23 -0.29 3.05
CA TYR A 73 10.22 0.76 3.22
C TYR A 73 9.64 2.09 2.77
N ILE A 74 9.81 3.14 3.58
CA ILE A 74 9.27 4.46 3.30
C ILE A 74 10.43 5.41 3.07
N TYR A 75 10.31 6.17 1.99
CA TYR A 75 11.28 7.13 1.54
C TYR A 75 10.64 8.51 1.48
N ASP A 76 11.41 9.52 1.89
CA ASP A 76 11.04 10.92 1.72
C ASP A 76 12.03 11.63 0.83
N ALA A 77 11.50 12.45 -0.07
CA ALA A 77 12.27 13.33 -0.93
C ALA A 77 12.43 14.70 -0.26
N GLU A 78 13.66 15.02 0.10
CA GLU A 78 14.10 16.38 0.41
C GLU A 78 14.94 16.88 -0.77
N GLU A 79 16.26 17.03 -0.58
CA GLU A 79 17.23 17.26 -1.67
C GLU A 79 17.56 15.96 -2.43
N SER A 80 17.38 14.81 -1.76
CA SER A 80 17.49 13.46 -2.32
C SER A 80 16.51 12.54 -1.61
N TRP A 81 16.23 11.39 -2.21
CA TRP A 81 15.43 10.36 -1.56
C TRP A 81 16.20 9.69 -0.44
N ARG A 82 15.60 9.64 0.75
CA ARG A 82 16.20 9.04 1.94
C ARG A 82 15.25 8.00 2.52
N LEU A 83 15.79 6.84 2.89
CA LEU A 83 15.05 5.84 3.65
C LEU A 83 14.78 6.39 5.06
N THR A 84 13.52 6.53 5.43
CA THR A 84 13.11 7.11 6.72
C THR A 84 12.42 6.12 7.64
N THR A 85 11.82 5.05 7.11
CA THR A 85 11.14 4.05 7.93
C THR A 85 11.17 2.67 7.28
N GLU A 86 11.31 1.66 8.13
CA GLU A 86 11.05 0.27 7.79
C GLU A 86 9.88 -0.23 8.64
N LEU A 87 8.86 -0.76 7.96
CA LEU A 87 7.71 -1.40 8.57
C LEU A 87 7.81 -2.91 8.37
N ASN A 88 7.67 -3.64 9.46
CA ASN A 88 7.70 -5.10 9.49
C ASN A 88 6.41 -5.61 10.14
N SER A 89 5.92 -6.75 9.67
CA SER A 89 4.86 -7.46 10.39
C SER A 89 5.41 -8.09 11.67
N PRO A 90 4.59 -8.19 12.73
CA PRO A 90 4.89 -9.06 13.87
C PRO A 90 4.77 -10.56 13.52
N LEU A 91 4.18 -10.92 12.38
CA LEU A 91 4.03 -12.29 11.91
C LEU A 91 5.13 -12.64 10.90
N SER A 92 5.48 -13.92 10.81
CA SER A 92 6.52 -14.40 9.89
C SER A 92 5.98 -14.92 8.56
N THR A 93 4.66 -15.10 8.40
CA THR A 93 4.08 -15.80 7.24
C THR A 93 2.84 -15.17 6.61
N ASP A 94 2.64 -13.87 6.80
CA ASP A 94 1.39 -13.17 6.51
C ASP A 94 1.36 -12.44 5.14
N ASN A 95 2.43 -12.52 4.34
CA ASN A 95 2.63 -11.73 3.11
C ASN A 95 2.47 -10.21 3.31
N PHE A 96 2.94 -9.68 4.44
CA PHE A 96 2.92 -8.23 4.66
C PHE A 96 3.57 -7.45 3.50
N GLY A 97 2.88 -6.43 2.98
CA GLY A 97 3.37 -5.63 1.85
C GLY A 97 3.01 -6.17 0.46
N GLN A 98 2.17 -7.21 0.37
CA GLN A 98 1.71 -7.78 -0.90
C GLN A 98 0.96 -6.77 -1.79
N ALA A 99 0.25 -5.84 -1.16
CA ALA A 99 -0.31 -4.65 -1.77
C ALA A 99 -0.14 -3.48 -0.78
N ILE A 100 0.18 -2.29 -1.32
CA ILE A 100 0.33 -1.06 -0.54
C ILE A 100 -0.37 0.09 -1.24
N VAL A 101 -0.96 1.00 -0.46
CA VAL A 101 -1.53 2.25 -0.96
C VAL A 101 -1.16 3.36 0.01
N LEU A 102 -0.57 4.42 -0.52
CA LEU A 102 -0.15 5.62 0.21
C LEU A 102 -0.93 6.79 -0.35
N GLU A 103 -1.75 7.42 0.49
CA GLU A 103 -2.42 8.68 0.19
C GLU A 103 -2.18 9.65 1.34
N ASN A 104 -1.61 10.82 1.04
CA ASN A 104 -1.22 11.83 2.02
C ASN A 104 -0.34 11.23 3.14
N ASN A 105 -0.87 11.18 4.36
CA ASN A 105 -0.21 10.68 5.56
C ASN A 105 -0.75 9.30 6.00
N THR A 106 -1.52 8.63 5.14
CA THR A 106 -2.12 7.33 5.42
C THR A 106 -1.50 6.29 4.49
N LEU A 107 -0.86 5.30 5.07
CA LEU A 107 -0.31 4.13 4.38
C LEU A 107 -1.12 2.90 4.78
N ILE A 108 -1.67 2.24 3.78
CA ILE A 108 -2.39 0.99 3.88
C ILE A 108 -1.48 -0.13 3.39
N VAL A 109 -1.30 -1.17 4.21
CA VAL A 109 -0.46 -2.33 3.88
C VAL A 109 -1.26 -3.61 4.05
N SER A 110 -1.33 -4.44 3.01
CA SER A 110 -2.00 -5.73 3.11
C SER A 110 -1.11 -6.81 3.71
N ALA A 111 -1.76 -7.79 4.33
CA ALA A 111 -1.20 -9.06 4.78
C ALA A 111 -2.24 -10.14 4.50
N ASP A 112 -2.35 -10.58 3.25
CA ASP A 112 -3.43 -11.44 2.76
C ASP A 112 -3.34 -12.89 3.25
N ARG A 113 -2.27 -13.24 3.99
CA ARG A 113 -2.15 -14.54 4.68
C ARG A 113 -2.35 -14.50 6.19
N ASP A 114 -2.59 -13.33 6.76
CA ASP A 114 -2.88 -13.20 8.19
C ASP A 114 -4.12 -14.03 8.58
N GLY A 115 -4.15 -14.57 9.80
CA GLY A 115 -5.30 -15.30 10.33
C GLY A 115 -5.72 -16.51 9.49
N GLU A 116 -4.81 -17.47 9.28
CA GLU A 116 -5.07 -18.68 8.47
C GLU A 116 -5.53 -18.36 7.04
N ASP A 117 -4.87 -17.40 6.40
CA ASP A 117 -5.21 -16.95 5.06
C ASP A 117 -6.59 -16.26 4.94
N ALA A 118 -7.28 -15.93 6.05
CA ALA A 118 -8.46 -15.07 6.02
C ALA A 118 -8.10 -13.65 5.56
N GLY A 119 -6.91 -13.18 5.93
CA GLY A 119 -6.30 -11.94 5.48
C GLY A 119 -6.59 -10.73 6.39
N ALA A 120 -5.71 -9.75 6.31
CA ALA A 120 -5.83 -8.48 7.04
C ALA A 120 -5.23 -7.32 6.25
N VAL A 121 -5.59 -6.11 6.67
CA VAL A 121 -5.00 -4.86 6.19
C VAL A 121 -4.59 -4.01 7.40
N TYR A 122 -3.39 -3.47 7.37
CA TYR A 122 -2.80 -2.64 8.40
C TYR A 122 -2.81 -1.18 7.95
N VAL A 123 -3.16 -0.28 8.87
CA VAL A 123 -3.21 1.16 8.63
C VAL A 123 -2.13 1.83 9.44
N PHE A 124 -1.25 2.54 8.75
CA PHE A 124 -0.20 3.36 9.33
C PHE A 124 -0.49 4.83 9.06
N GLU A 125 -0.41 5.64 10.10
CA GLU A 125 -0.57 7.08 10.01
C GLU A 125 0.73 7.78 10.35
N ARG A 126 1.04 8.82 9.59
CA ARG A 126 2.22 9.63 9.81
C ARG A 126 1.99 10.65 10.92
N ASN A 127 2.76 10.59 12.00
CA ASN A 127 2.61 11.45 13.18
C ASN A 127 3.43 12.76 13.08
N SER A 128 4.68 12.71 12.61
CA SER A 128 5.58 13.86 12.36
C SER A 128 6.85 13.41 11.64
N LEU A 129 7.38 14.24 10.73
CA LEU A 129 8.67 14.01 10.05
C LEU A 129 9.88 14.04 11.00
N SER A 130 9.76 14.70 12.16
CA SER A 130 10.86 14.84 13.12
C SER A 130 10.89 13.74 14.17
N SER A 131 9.96 12.78 14.12
CA SER A 131 9.93 11.63 15.03
C SER A 131 10.93 10.57 14.56
N PRO A 132 11.63 9.88 15.47
CA PRO A 132 12.44 8.69 15.12
C PRO A 132 11.58 7.56 14.53
N GLU A 133 10.28 7.51 14.88
CA GLU A 133 9.29 6.61 14.32
C GLU A 133 8.14 7.46 13.76
N PRO A 134 8.25 7.93 12.50
CA PRO A 134 7.29 8.87 11.93
C PRO A 134 5.98 8.21 11.51
N TRP A 135 5.93 6.88 11.41
CA TRP A 135 4.75 6.10 11.04
C TRP A 135 4.31 5.19 12.18
N GLN A 136 3.05 5.29 12.58
CA GLN A 136 2.47 4.49 13.64
C GLN A 136 1.33 3.64 13.10
N GLN A 137 1.29 2.36 13.45
CA GLN A 137 0.13 1.52 13.19
C GLN A 137 -1.05 2.00 14.03
N THR A 138 -2.12 2.44 13.38
CA THR A 138 -3.34 2.95 14.06
C THR A 138 -4.51 1.98 13.97
N ALA A 139 -4.49 1.04 13.01
CA ALA A 139 -5.51 0.00 12.92
C ALA A 139 -4.97 -1.28 12.27
N LYS A 140 -5.59 -2.41 12.65
CA LYS A 140 -5.62 -3.65 11.88
C LYS A 140 -7.08 -3.91 11.51
N ILE A 141 -7.36 -4.02 10.22
CA ILE A 141 -8.68 -4.25 9.66
C ILE A 141 -8.75 -5.70 9.21
N SER A 142 -9.76 -6.40 9.70
CA SER A 142 -10.09 -7.77 9.33
C SER A 142 -11.50 -7.81 8.73
N PRO A 143 -11.78 -8.75 7.82
CA PRO A 143 -13.13 -8.93 7.27
C PRO A 143 -14.11 -9.32 8.39
N PRO A 144 -15.33 -8.74 8.44
CA PRO A 144 -16.31 -9.05 9.48
C PRO A 144 -16.84 -10.50 9.41
N ASP A 145 -16.82 -11.10 8.23
CA ASP A 145 -17.30 -12.45 7.93
C ASP A 145 -16.22 -13.35 7.33
N GLY A 146 -14.94 -12.97 7.46
CA GLY A 146 -13.86 -13.71 6.82
C GLY A 146 -13.61 -15.07 7.44
N ILE A 147 -13.34 -16.03 6.57
CA ILE A 147 -12.98 -17.40 6.91
C ILE A 147 -11.60 -17.73 6.33
N ALA A 148 -11.01 -18.81 6.83
CA ALA A 148 -9.69 -19.26 6.38
C ALA A 148 -9.65 -19.43 4.85
N GLY A 149 -8.65 -18.80 4.22
CA GLY A 149 -8.41 -18.88 2.79
C GLY A 149 -9.00 -17.75 1.93
N ASP A 150 -9.80 -16.84 2.49
CA ASP A 150 -10.48 -15.77 1.72
C ASP A 150 -9.55 -14.74 1.07
N ARG A 151 -8.33 -14.58 1.61
CA ARG A 151 -7.31 -13.62 1.15
C ARG A 151 -7.80 -12.17 1.17
N PHE A 152 -8.50 -11.75 2.22
CA PHE A 152 -8.82 -10.34 2.41
C PHE A 152 -7.54 -9.48 2.40
N GLY A 153 -7.54 -8.42 1.59
CA GLY A 153 -6.32 -7.62 1.34
C GLY A 153 -5.54 -8.08 0.10
N GLY A 154 -6.05 -9.04 -0.67
CA GLY A 154 -5.45 -9.47 -1.94
C GLY A 154 -5.37 -8.34 -2.98
N ALA A 155 -6.28 -7.37 -2.91
CA ALA A 155 -6.19 -6.08 -3.57
C ALA A 155 -6.72 -4.99 -2.64
N ILE A 156 -6.16 -3.79 -2.74
CA ILE A 156 -6.60 -2.64 -1.95
C ILE A 156 -6.59 -1.37 -2.82
N ALA A 157 -7.52 -0.46 -2.56
CA ALA A 157 -7.51 0.90 -3.10
C ALA A 157 -8.07 1.88 -2.09
N LEU A 158 -7.51 3.09 -2.05
CA LEU A 158 -7.95 4.17 -1.17
C LEU A 158 -8.45 5.33 -2.03
N ALA A 159 -9.53 5.97 -1.60
CA ALA A 159 -10.03 7.21 -2.16
C ALA A 159 -10.51 8.13 -1.03
N GLY A 160 -9.63 9.03 -0.58
CA GLY A 160 -9.88 9.87 0.58
C GLY A 160 -10.14 9.01 1.81
N ASP A 161 -11.35 9.12 2.39
CA ASP A 161 -11.73 8.36 3.58
C ASP A 161 -12.36 6.99 3.28
N THR A 162 -12.40 6.54 2.02
CA THR A 162 -13.00 5.25 1.65
C THR A 162 -11.95 4.25 1.20
N LEU A 163 -11.87 3.12 1.91
CA LEU A 163 -10.94 2.03 1.65
C LEU A 163 -11.70 0.84 1.07
N TYR A 164 -11.27 0.40 -0.10
CA TYR A 164 -11.77 -0.74 -0.84
C TYR A 164 -10.81 -1.91 -0.68
N ILE A 165 -11.30 -3.07 -0.28
CA ILE A 165 -10.47 -4.24 0.00
C ILE A 165 -11.07 -5.47 -0.66
N GLY A 166 -10.28 -6.14 -1.50
CA GLY A 166 -10.67 -7.37 -2.17
C GLY A 166 -10.33 -8.60 -1.34
N ALA A 167 -11.23 -9.58 -1.37
CA ALA A 167 -11.02 -10.95 -0.93
C ALA A 167 -11.31 -11.89 -2.12
N PRO A 168 -10.35 -12.04 -3.05
CA PRO A 168 -10.60 -12.74 -4.31
C PRO A 168 -10.82 -14.24 -4.15
N LEU A 169 -10.50 -14.83 -2.99
CA LEU A 169 -10.73 -16.25 -2.73
C LEU A 169 -11.97 -16.51 -1.86
N HIS A 170 -12.69 -15.46 -1.45
CA HIS A 170 -14.00 -15.60 -0.81
C HIS A 170 -15.04 -16.03 -1.85
N THR A 171 -15.26 -17.34 -2.01
CA THR A 171 -16.18 -17.92 -3.02
C THR A 171 -15.83 -17.50 -4.46
N GLN A 172 -16.60 -16.61 -5.09
CA GLN A 172 -16.34 -16.02 -6.42
C GLN A 172 -15.47 -14.75 -6.35
N GLY A 173 -15.14 -14.30 -5.14
CA GLY A 173 -14.49 -13.04 -4.82
C GLY A 173 -15.48 -12.02 -4.25
N LYS A 174 -14.99 -11.17 -3.35
CA LYS A 174 -15.81 -10.16 -2.66
C LYS A 174 -15.04 -8.86 -2.49
N LEU A 175 -15.72 -7.73 -2.68
CA LEU A 175 -15.22 -6.39 -2.39
C LEU A 175 -15.80 -5.91 -1.07
N TYR A 176 -14.95 -5.46 -0.16
CA TYR A 176 -15.35 -4.82 1.09
C TYR A 176 -15.10 -3.32 1.01
N ILE A 177 -16.00 -2.55 1.61
CA ILE A 177 -15.94 -1.09 1.65
C ILE A 177 -15.89 -0.66 3.11
N PHE A 178 -14.80 -0.01 3.48
CA PHE A 178 -14.62 0.60 4.79
C PHE A 178 -14.56 2.12 4.64
N LYS A 179 -15.09 2.84 5.63
CA LYS A 179 -15.02 4.29 5.68
C LYS A 179 -14.36 4.75 6.97
N ARG A 180 -13.39 5.64 6.85
CA ARG A 180 -12.76 6.30 7.99
C ARG A 180 -13.72 7.34 8.57
N ASN A 181 -13.96 7.26 9.87
CA ASN A 181 -14.65 8.31 10.59
C ASN A 181 -13.68 9.50 10.77
N PRO A 182 -14.02 10.72 10.31
CA PRO A 182 -13.10 11.86 10.35
C PRO A 182 -12.81 12.36 11.77
N GLU A 183 -13.71 12.10 12.73
CA GLU A 183 -13.56 12.53 14.12
C GLU A 183 -12.76 11.50 14.93
N SER A 184 -13.22 10.25 14.94
CA SER A 184 -12.59 9.19 15.73
C SER A 184 -11.37 8.56 15.06
N ARG A 185 -11.16 8.81 13.77
CA ARG A 185 -10.16 8.18 12.90
C ARG A 185 -10.30 6.66 12.78
N GLN A 186 -11.39 6.08 13.29
CA GLN A 186 -11.66 4.64 13.20
C GLN A 186 -12.17 4.26 11.81
N TRP A 187 -11.84 3.05 11.36
CA TRP A 187 -12.36 2.48 10.13
C TRP A 187 -13.60 1.65 10.42
N LEU A 188 -14.70 1.95 9.73
CA LEU A 188 -15.99 1.27 9.90
C LEU A 188 -16.32 0.50 8.63
N TYR A 189 -16.72 -0.75 8.79
CA TYR A 189 -17.30 -1.53 7.68
C TYR A 189 -18.63 -0.90 7.27
N ILE A 190 -18.77 -0.58 5.99
CA ILE A 190 -19.96 0.07 5.44
C ILE A 190 -20.78 -0.92 4.63
N ASP A 191 -20.14 -1.62 3.71
CA ASP A 191 -20.84 -2.51 2.78
C ASP A 191 -19.87 -3.50 2.12
N SER A 192 -20.43 -4.44 1.36
CA SER A 192 -19.68 -5.33 0.49
C SER A 192 -20.41 -5.60 -0.83
N VAL A 193 -19.64 -5.89 -1.87
CA VAL A 193 -20.14 -6.24 -3.21
C VAL A 193 -19.65 -7.63 -3.58
N ILE A 194 -20.57 -8.46 -4.05
CA ILE A 194 -20.29 -9.74 -4.70
C ILE A 194 -20.72 -9.66 -6.17
N PRO A 195 -20.11 -10.42 -7.08
CA PRO A 195 -20.50 -10.41 -8.48
C PRO A 195 -21.88 -11.06 -8.67
N ASP A 196 -22.71 -10.50 -9.56
CA ASP A 196 -23.98 -11.12 -9.96
C ASP A 196 -23.78 -12.34 -10.88
N ASP A 197 -22.63 -12.41 -11.57
CA ASP A 197 -22.27 -13.52 -12.45
C ASP A 197 -21.88 -14.75 -11.61
N PRO A 198 -22.66 -15.85 -11.66
CA PRO A 198 -22.37 -17.05 -10.88
C PRO A 198 -21.10 -17.80 -11.35
N GLN A 199 -20.51 -17.43 -12.49
CA GLN A 199 -19.26 -17.98 -13.01
C GLN A 199 -18.05 -17.07 -12.73
N ALA A 200 -18.24 -15.94 -12.06
CA ALA A 200 -17.15 -15.06 -11.70
C ALA A 200 -16.10 -15.80 -10.85
N LEU A 201 -14.83 -15.54 -11.15
CA LEU A 201 -13.70 -16.07 -10.39
C LEU A 201 -12.81 -14.91 -10.01
N LYS A 202 -12.40 -14.87 -8.74
CA LYS A 202 -11.47 -13.85 -8.22
C LYS A 202 -11.96 -12.42 -8.43
N PHE A 203 -13.26 -12.19 -8.27
CA PHE A 203 -13.81 -10.84 -8.20
C PHE A 203 -13.07 -10.01 -7.15
N ALA A 204 -12.86 -8.72 -7.44
CA ALA A 204 -12.05 -7.80 -6.63
C ALA A 204 -10.57 -8.21 -6.47
N SER A 205 -10.00 -8.99 -7.39
CA SER A 205 -8.55 -9.27 -7.42
C SER A 205 -7.68 -8.11 -7.91
N ALA A 206 -8.31 -7.08 -8.49
CA ALA A 206 -7.69 -5.81 -8.83
C ALA A 206 -8.71 -4.70 -8.58
N ILE A 207 -8.26 -3.59 -8.00
CA ILE A 207 -9.10 -2.44 -7.66
C ILE A 207 -8.33 -1.20 -8.03
N ALA A 208 -9.00 -0.26 -8.68
CA ALA A 208 -8.48 1.07 -8.96
C ALA A 208 -9.55 2.11 -8.60
N THR A 209 -9.10 3.24 -8.08
CA THR A 209 -9.93 4.40 -7.76
C THR A 209 -9.44 5.58 -8.59
N GLU A 210 -10.36 6.44 -9.02
CA GLU A 210 -9.98 7.70 -9.64
C GLU A 210 -9.90 8.78 -8.55
N VAL A 211 -8.80 9.53 -8.52
CA VAL A 211 -8.73 10.74 -7.70
C VAL A 211 -9.50 11.82 -8.45
N SER A 212 -10.72 12.12 -8.02
CA SER A 212 -11.46 13.26 -8.55
C SER A 212 -10.68 14.53 -8.24
N GLN A 213 -9.94 15.08 -9.22
CA GLN A 213 -9.37 16.40 -9.09
C GLN A 213 -10.54 17.38 -9.00
N LEU A 214 -10.81 17.88 -7.79
CA LEU A 214 -11.60 19.09 -7.63
C LEU A 214 -10.85 20.20 -8.34
N LEU A 215 -11.21 20.46 -9.60
CA LEU A 215 -10.89 21.70 -10.28
C LEU A 215 -11.60 22.80 -9.48
N SER A 216 -10.89 23.40 -8.52
CA SER A 216 -11.35 24.65 -7.92
C SER A 216 -11.33 25.71 -9.02
N SER A 217 -12.52 26.06 -9.51
CA SER A 217 -12.79 27.24 -10.34
C SER A 217 -12.46 28.53 -9.60
#